data_AF-A0A511H736-F1
#
_entry.id   AF-A0A511H736-F1
#
_cell.length_a   1.000
_cell.length_b   1.000
_cell.length_c   1.000
_cell.angle_alpha   90.00
_cell.angle_beta   90.00
_cell.angle_gamma   90.00
#
_symmetry.space_group_name_H-M   'P 1'
#
loop_
_entity.id
_entity.type
_entity.pdbx_description
1 polymer ?
#
loop_
_entity_poly.entity_id
_entity_poly.type
_entity_poly.pdbx_seq_one_letter_code
_entity_poly.pdbx_strand_id
1 'polypeptide(L)'
;MSSSSILVTDAPGGTPPAPTPEPARFAVHAWTPGLRGLAVVTQLAALGALLHFTAQLWMEMSEGTQRMQPVPIAIGLVLRVVLPLVFVSALRRSRRAIVAVDTHQWTLTLRGGARMEIPFEAVTAVRPWRLPLPGPGLALQMRSGRAFSHALEVEDALPLLNALGQHGAPGAAQSHTLVRYAHARHALWRRRWYHLLVKFVLFPLVPTAILFYSYQVISFGGALGEYRMYGWDAYLRSFGRYYVPISLCLLLFACFWRVVAEGAALLAAWLLPAWARGVRRTAEWFCRLVYYVGTLGLIGARFMM
;
A
#
# COMPACT_ATOMS: atom_id res chain seq x y z
N MET A 1 -81.25 -11.80 -29.43
CA MET A 1 -80.29 -11.24 -28.45
C MET A 1 -78.93 -11.86 -28.81
N SER A 2 -78.09 -11.28 -29.67
CA SER A 2 -77.12 -10.20 -29.34
C SER A 2 -76.39 -10.49 -28.01
N SER A 3 -75.07 -10.65 -27.92
CA SER A 3 -73.99 -10.08 -28.72
C SER A 3 -72.64 -10.82 -28.54
N SER A 4 -71.87 -10.84 -29.63
CA SER A 4 -70.44 -10.52 -29.77
C SER A 4 -69.35 -11.29 -29.00
N SER A 5 -68.57 -12.03 -29.79
CA SER A 5 -67.14 -12.28 -29.65
C SER A 5 -66.32 -10.99 -29.53
N ILE A 6 -65.31 -10.98 -28.65
CA ILE A 6 -64.09 -10.20 -28.86
C ILE A 6 -62.93 -11.20 -28.88
N LEU A 7 -62.38 -11.36 -30.09
CA LEU A 7 -61.02 -11.83 -30.32
C LEU A 7 -60.06 -10.86 -29.63
N VAL A 8 -59.28 -11.33 -28.66
CA VAL A 8 -57.99 -10.73 -28.33
C VAL A 8 -56.93 -11.65 -28.91
N THR A 9 -56.34 -11.17 -29.99
CA THR A 9 -55.20 -11.76 -30.68
C THR A 9 -53.97 -11.54 -29.81
N ASP A 10 -53.54 -12.53 -29.02
CA ASP A 10 -52.22 -12.49 -28.41
C ASP A 10 -51.16 -12.72 -29.50
N ALA A 11 -50.42 -11.65 -29.78
CA ALA A 11 -49.36 -11.62 -30.79
C ALA A 11 -48.23 -12.61 -30.45
N PRO A 12 -47.65 -13.32 -31.43
CA PRO A 12 -46.47 -14.13 -31.24
C PRO A 12 -45.22 -13.23 -31.27
N GLY A 13 -44.32 -13.40 -30.29
CA GLY A 13 -42.96 -12.87 -30.39
C GLY A 13 -42.62 -11.70 -29.47
N GLY A 14 -42.63 -11.93 -28.16
CA GLY A 14 -41.85 -11.14 -27.22
C GLY A 14 -40.60 -11.92 -26.82
N THR A 15 -39.48 -11.70 -27.52
CA THR A 15 -38.17 -12.15 -27.02
C THR A 15 -38.01 -11.57 -25.61
N PRO A 16 -37.67 -12.37 -24.57
CA PRO A 16 -37.40 -11.81 -23.25
C PRO A 16 -36.35 -10.71 -23.41
N PRO A 17 -36.53 -9.53 -22.76
CA PRO A 17 -35.57 -8.44 -22.90
C PRO A 17 -34.20 -9.00 -22.54
N ALA A 18 -33.25 -8.83 -23.47
CA ALA A 18 -31.86 -9.25 -23.26
C ALA A 18 -31.41 -8.72 -21.89
N PRO A 19 -30.74 -9.54 -21.05
CA PRO A 19 -30.26 -9.07 -19.76
C PRO A 19 -29.43 -7.81 -20.00
N THR A 20 -29.86 -6.70 -19.40
CA THR A 20 -29.08 -5.46 -19.41
C THR A 20 -27.69 -5.81 -18.92
N PRO A 21 -26.62 -5.45 -19.66
CA PRO A 21 -25.27 -5.81 -19.27
C PRO A 21 -25.01 -5.31 -17.86
N GLU A 22 -24.57 -6.20 -16.98
CA GLU A 22 -24.34 -5.85 -15.58
C GLU A 22 -23.29 -4.72 -15.52
N PRO A 23 -23.58 -3.60 -14.83
CA PRO A 23 -22.69 -2.45 -14.86
C PRO A 23 -21.34 -2.81 -14.24
N ALA A 24 -20.24 -2.41 -14.90
CA ALA A 24 -18.90 -2.70 -14.43
C ALA A 24 -18.63 -1.90 -13.13
N ARG A 25 -18.42 -2.61 -12.01
CA ARG A 25 -18.24 -2.01 -10.68
C ARG A 25 -16.77 -1.98 -10.28
N PHE A 26 -16.31 -0.81 -9.86
CA PHE A 26 -14.95 -0.57 -9.40
C PHE A 26 -14.95 0.03 -8.00
N ALA A 27 -14.18 -0.56 -7.09
CA ALA A 27 -13.98 -0.02 -5.75
C ALA A 27 -12.97 1.14 -5.79
N VAL A 28 -13.40 2.31 -5.34
CA VAL A 28 -12.59 3.54 -5.30
C VAL A 28 -12.69 4.20 -3.93
N HIS A 29 -11.84 5.18 -3.65
CA HIS A 29 -12.01 6.04 -2.47
C HIS A 29 -12.26 7.48 -2.91
N ALA A 30 -13.36 8.07 -2.44
CA ALA A 30 -13.76 9.42 -2.81
C ALA A 30 -13.26 10.42 -1.76
N TRP A 31 -12.29 11.24 -2.15
CA TRP A 31 -11.64 12.21 -1.28
C TRP A 31 -12.14 13.63 -1.53
N THR A 32 -12.43 14.36 -0.46
CA THR A 32 -12.49 15.83 -0.53
C THR A 32 -11.07 16.41 -0.45
N PRO A 33 -10.81 17.60 -1.03
CA PRO A 33 -9.47 18.17 -1.07
C PRO A 33 -8.86 18.37 0.33
N GLY A 34 -9.65 18.80 1.31
CA GLY A 34 -9.18 18.97 2.70
C GLY A 34 -8.75 17.66 3.36
N LEU A 35 -9.55 16.60 3.23
CA LEU A 35 -9.21 15.29 3.81
C LEU A 35 -8.04 14.63 3.09
N ARG A 36 -7.92 14.84 1.77
CA ARG A 36 -6.73 14.42 1.02
C ARG A 36 -5.49 15.12 1.55
N GLY A 37 -5.54 16.44 1.74
CA GLY A 37 -4.44 17.22 2.30
C GLY A 37 -4.01 16.69 3.68
N LEU A 38 -4.97 16.46 4.57
CA LEU A 38 -4.71 15.87 5.88
C LEU A 38 -4.03 14.50 5.76
N ALA A 39 -4.56 13.60 4.93
CA ALA A 39 -3.98 12.28 4.72
C ALA A 39 -2.53 12.34 4.19
N VAL A 40 -2.25 13.26 3.27
CA VAL A 40 -0.90 13.47 2.73
C VAL A 40 0.05 13.97 3.81
N VAL A 41 -0.34 15.01 4.57
CA VAL A 41 0.49 15.56 5.65
C VAL A 41 0.78 14.51 6.72
N THR A 42 -0.22 13.73 7.12
CA THR A 42 -0.04 12.64 8.09
C THR A 42 0.90 11.55 7.58
N GLN A 43 0.84 11.20 6.29
CA GLN A 43 1.78 10.24 5.69
C GLN A 43 3.21 10.80 5.60
N LEU A 44 3.36 12.08 5.26
CA LEU A 44 4.68 12.73 5.21
C LEU A 44 5.29 12.84 6.61
N ALA A 45 4.49 13.11 7.63
CA ALA A 45 4.95 13.10 9.03
C ALA A 45 5.43 11.71 9.45
N ALA A 46 4.70 10.65 9.10
CA ALA A 46 5.11 9.27 9.36
C ALA A 46 6.41 8.90 8.62
N LEU A 47 6.55 9.33 7.37
CA LEU A 47 7.77 9.15 6.59
C LEU A 47 8.96 9.89 7.22
N GLY A 48 8.77 11.13 7.65
CA GLY A 48 9.80 11.93 8.32
C GLY A 48 10.23 11.30 9.65
N ALA A 49 9.29 10.77 10.44
CA ALA A 49 9.60 10.03 11.66
C ALA A 49 10.41 8.76 11.37
N LEU A 50 10.06 8.02 10.32
CA LEU A 50 10.81 6.83 9.90
C LEU A 50 12.24 7.18 9.48
N LEU A 51 12.42 8.23 8.66
CA LEU A 51 13.75 8.71 8.26
C LEU A 51 14.58 9.13 9.46
N HIS A 52 13.97 9.80 10.44
CA HIS A 52 14.63 10.20 11.68
C HIS A 52 15.14 8.98 12.48
N PHE A 53 14.32 7.95 12.71
CA PHE A 53 14.77 6.74 13.40
C PHE A 53 15.89 6.01 12.63
N THR A 54 15.80 6.01 11.30
CA THR A 54 16.83 5.38 10.47
C THR A 54 18.16 6.15 10.55
N ALA A 55 18.11 7.48 10.50
CA ALA A 55 19.29 8.33 10.62
C ALA A 55 19.97 8.17 11.98
N GLN A 56 19.19 8.10 13.07
CA GLN A 56 19.75 7.84 14.38
C GLN A 56 20.43 6.46 14.45
N LEU A 57 19.81 5.42 13.89
CA LEU A 57 20.40 4.07 13.86
C LEU A 57 21.72 4.04 13.09
N TRP A 58 21.80 4.79 11.98
CA TRP A 58 23.03 4.95 11.21
C TRP A 58 24.13 5.64 12.01
N MET A 59 23.80 6.74 12.71
CA MET A 59 24.77 7.46 13.55
C MET A 59 25.31 6.56 14.67
N GLU A 60 24.45 5.84 15.38
CA GLU A 60 24.89 4.91 16.44
C GLU A 60 25.79 3.80 15.92
N MET A 61 25.45 3.24 14.75
CA MET A 61 26.28 2.24 14.09
C MET A 61 27.66 2.80 13.71
N SER A 62 27.73 4.05 13.26
CA SER A 62 29.00 4.71 12.91
C SER A 62 29.86 5.09 14.13
N GLU A 63 29.22 5.44 15.25
CA GLU A 63 29.91 5.78 16.50
C GLU A 63 30.26 4.55 17.33
N GLY A 64 29.76 3.36 16.97
CA GLY A 64 29.93 2.13 17.75
C GLY A 64 29.19 2.17 19.10
N THR A 65 28.29 3.12 19.30
CA THR A 65 27.57 3.30 20.56
C THR A 65 26.24 2.52 20.54
N GLN A 66 25.83 1.97 21.68
CA GLN A 66 24.48 1.40 21.88
C GLN A 66 23.68 2.32 22.81
N ARG A 67 23.29 3.50 22.32
CA ARG A 67 22.50 4.46 23.11
C ARG A 67 21.00 4.21 22.99
N MET A 68 20.56 3.63 21.87
CA MET A 68 19.17 3.27 21.66
C MET A 68 18.72 2.12 22.57
N GLN A 69 17.90 2.45 23.55
CA GLN A 69 17.10 1.45 24.22
C GLN A 69 15.94 0.98 23.31
N PRO A 70 15.70 -0.33 23.18
CA PRO A 70 14.68 -0.86 22.27
C PRO A 70 13.26 -0.36 22.57
N VAL A 71 12.94 -0.14 23.86
CA VAL A 71 11.59 0.22 24.32
C VAL A 71 11.19 1.64 23.87
N PRO A 72 11.97 2.71 24.15
CA PRO A 72 11.67 4.05 23.63
C PRO A 72 11.51 4.12 22.12
N ILE A 73 12.34 3.41 21.34
CA ILE A 73 12.21 3.39 19.88
C ILE A 73 10.92 2.70 19.47
N ALA A 74 10.59 1.54 20.07
CA ALA A 74 9.37 0.82 19.74
C ALA A 74 8.14 1.69 20.01
N ILE A 75 8.09 2.37 21.16
CA ILE A 75 7.03 3.33 21.50
C ILE A 75 7.00 4.47 20.48
N GLY A 76 8.16 5.06 20.18
CA GLY A 76 8.28 6.14 19.22
C GLY A 76 7.83 5.75 17.80
N LEU A 77 8.15 4.54 17.35
CA LEU A 77 7.71 3.99 16.06
C LEU A 77 6.20 3.77 16.04
N VAL A 78 5.63 3.23 17.12
CA VAL A 78 4.18 3.04 17.24
C VAL A 78 3.45 4.38 17.18
N LEU A 79 3.87 5.36 17.98
CA LEU A 79 3.20 6.66 18.08
C LEU A 79 3.40 7.52 16.83
N ARG A 80 4.59 7.52 16.23
CA ARG A 80 4.94 8.45 15.14
C ARG A 80 4.83 7.85 13.74
N VAL A 81 4.74 6.53 13.61
CA VAL A 81 4.63 5.84 12.31
C VAL A 81 3.36 5.01 12.25
N VAL A 82 3.16 4.06 13.16
CA VAL A 82 2.02 3.13 13.08
C VAL A 82 0.69 3.86 13.27
N LEU A 83 0.56 4.69 14.31
CA LEU A 83 -0.67 5.40 14.62
C LEU A 83 -1.11 6.35 13.48
N PRO A 84 -0.24 7.21 12.90
CA PRO A 84 -0.55 7.98 11.69
C PRO A 84 -1.00 7.13 10.50
N LEU A 85 -0.35 5.99 10.25
CA LEU A 85 -0.71 5.09 9.15
C LEU A 85 -2.07 4.41 9.38
N VAL A 86 -2.37 4.03 10.64
CA VAL A 86 -3.68 3.51 11.04
C VAL A 86 -4.75 4.58 10.87
N PHE A 87 -4.49 5.82 11.28
CA PHE A 87 -5.41 6.95 11.07
C PHE A 87 -5.74 7.17 9.59
N VAL A 88 -4.72 7.21 8.72
CA VAL A 88 -4.93 7.34 7.27
C VAL A 88 -5.67 6.13 6.69
N SER A 89 -5.42 4.93 7.21
CA SER A 89 -6.13 3.71 6.79
C SER A 89 -7.60 3.71 7.22
N ALA A 90 -7.89 4.22 8.42
CA ALA A 90 -9.25 4.42 8.90
C ALA A 90 -9.99 5.47 8.05
N LEU A 91 -9.31 6.56 7.70
CA LEU A 91 -9.84 7.61 6.83
C LEU A 91 -10.13 7.10 5.41
N ARG A 92 -9.25 6.26 4.83
CA ARG A 92 -9.55 5.54 3.57
C ARG A 92 -10.77 4.67 3.73
N ARG A 93 -10.83 3.83 4.77
CA ARG A 93 -11.93 2.89 4.98
C ARG A 93 -13.28 3.59 5.15
N SER A 94 -13.32 4.80 5.74
CA SER A 94 -14.54 5.60 5.85
C SER A 94 -14.97 6.22 4.52
N ARG A 95 -14.03 6.45 3.59
CA ARG A 95 -14.25 7.08 2.28
C ARG A 95 -14.32 6.12 1.09
N ARG A 96 -14.58 4.84 1.37
CA ARG A 96 -14.87 3.85 0.32
C ARG A 96 -16.09 4.28 -0.49
N ALA A 97 -15.97 4.16 -1.80
CA ALA A 97 -17.01 4.42 -2.76
C ALA A 97 -16.96 3.37 -3.87
N ILE A 98 -18.07 3.19 -4.57
CA ILE A 98 -18.14 2.28 -5.71
C ILE A 98 -18.52 3.12 -6.92
N VAL A 99 -17.72 2.98 -7.97
CA VAL A 99 -18.02 3.53 -9.29
C VAL A 99 -18.63 2.39 -10.11
N ALA A 100 -19.87 2.55 -10.53
CA ALA A 100 -20.49 1.67 -11.51
C ALA A 100 -20.55 2.39 -12.85
N VAL A 101 -19.97 1.78 -13.89
CA VAL A 101 -20.03 2.28 -15.26
C VAL A 101 -21.15 1.53 -15.97
N ASP A 102 -22.16 2.28 -16.41
CA ASP A 102 -23.30 1.78 -17.19
C ASP A 102 -23.18 2.26 -18.64
N THR A 103 -24.11 1.86 -19.51
CA THR A 103 -24.09 2.20 -20.95
C THR A 103 -24.24 3.68 -21.25
N HIS A 104 -24.97 4.44 -20.42
CA HIS A 104 -25.28 5.85 -20.67
C HIS A 104 -24.72 6.84 -19.64
N GLN A 105 -24.40 6.35 -18.45
CA GLN A 105 -23.87 7.18 -17.37
C GLN A 105 -23.01 6.34 -16.44
N TRP A 106 -22.28 7.02 -15.58
CA TRP A 106 -21.56 6.35 -14.50
C TRP A 106 -22.03 6.91 -13.17
N THR A 107 -22.16 6.00 -12.20
CA THR A 107 -22.72 6.31 -10.89
C THR A 107 -21.65 6.15 -9.83
N LEU A 108 -21.46 7.19 -9.03
CA LEU A 108 -20.62 7.16 -7.85
C LEU A 108 -21.51 6.96 -6.63
N THR A 109 -21.38 5.80 -5.99
CA THR A 109 -22.07 5.51 -4.74
C THR A 109 -21.10 5.65 -3.57
N LEU A 110 -21.38 6.61 -2.70
CA LEU A 110 -20.62 6.86 -1.49
C LEU A 110 -21.11 5.93 -0.37
N ARG A 111 -20.23 5.60 0.59
CA ARG A 111 -20.60 4.78 1.75
C ARG A 111 -21.78 5.35 2.56
N GLY A 112 -22.01 6.65 2.52
CA GLY A 112 -23.14 7.32 3.17
C GLY A 112 -24.49 7.20 2.43
N GLY A 113 -24.58 6.37 1.39
CA GLY A 113 -25.81 6.18 0.60
C GLY A 113 -26.05 7.25 -0.47
N ALA A 114 -25.30 8.35 -0.43
CA ALA A 114 -25.32 9.36 -1.49
C ALA A 114 -24.87 8.75 -2.83
N ARG A 115 -25.77 8.77 -3.81
CA ARG A 115 -25.54 8.33 -5.19
C ARG A 115 -25.49 9.55 -6.08
N MET A 116 -24.40 9.69 -6.82
CA MET A 116 -24.20 10.78 -7.78
C MET A 116 -24.14 10.18 -9.17
N GLU A 117 -25.09 10.54 -10.01
CA GLU A 117 -25.11 10.12 -11.41
C GLU A 117 -24.42 11.18 -12.24
N ILE A 118 -23.40 10.77 -12.99
CA ILE A 118 -22.60 11.66 -13.80
C ILE A 118 -22.78 11.20 -15.24
N PRO A 119 -23.42 12.01 -16.11
CA PRO A 119 -23.48 11.71 -17.54
C PRO A 119 -22.07 11.77 -18.14
N PHE A 120 -21.76 10.90 -19.11
CA PHE A 120 -20.45 10.92 -19.78
C PHE A 120 -20.15 12.27 -20.44
N GLU A 121 -21.17 12.90 -21.01
CA GLU A 121 -21.08 14.24 -21.61
C GLU A 121 -20.64 15.33 -20.62
N ALA A 122 -20.96 15.15 -19.34
CA ALA A 122 -20.59 16.11 -18.31
C ALA A 122 -19.09 16.09 -18.00
N VAL A 123 -18.35 15.06 -18.44
CA VAL A 123 -16.92 14.88 -18.19
C VAL A 123 -16.11 15.25 -19.44
N THR A 124 -15.35 16.34 -19.36
CA THR A 124 -14.47 16.77 -20.46
C THR A 124 -13.16 16.00 -20.45
N ALA A 125 -12.59 15.79 -19.27
CA ALA A 125 -11.29 15.13 -19.14
C ALA A 125 -11.14 14.42 -17.79
N VAL A 126 -10.37 13.34 -17.81
CA VAL A 126 -9.94 12.61 -16.62
C VAL A 126 -8.44 12.84 -16.51
N ARG A 127 -8.00 13.48 -15.45
CA ARG A 127 -6.58 13.80 -15.21
C ARG A 127 -6.07 12.99 -14.02
N PRO A 128 -4.99 12.22 -14.16
CA PRO A 128 -4.35 11.62 -13.00
C PRO A 128 -3.78 12.70 -12.08
N TRP A 129 -3.74 12.43 -10.79
CA TRP A 129 -3.15 13.35 -9.81
C TRP A 129 -1.66 13.54 -10.08
N ARG A 130 -1.15 14.78 -10.01
CA ARG A 130 0.28 15.07 -10.15
C ARG A 130 1.15 14.36 -9.12
N LEU A 131 0.65 14.24 -7.89
CA LEU A 131 1.32 13.54 -6.79
C LEU A 131 0.48 12.31 -6.39
N PRO A 132 1.04 11.08 -6.44
CA PRO A 132 0.32 9.85 -6.10
C PRO A 132 0.25 9.65 -4.57
N LEU A 133 -0.11 10.71 -3.86
CA LEU A 133 -0.37 10.70 -2.42
C LEU A 133 -1.84 11.11 -2.16
N PRO A 134 -2.53 10.43 -1.22
CA PRO A 134 -2.05 9.34 -0.37
C PRO A 134 -1.91 7.99 -1.11
N GLY A 135 -2.45 7.89 -2.31
CA GLY A 135 -2.23 6.80 -3.27
C GLY A 135 -2.45 7.32 -4.71
N PRO A 136 -2.36 6.44 -5.72
CA PRO A 136 -2.68 6.81 -7.08
C PRO A 136 -4.17 7.18 -7.22
N GLY A 137 -4.47 8.23 -7.98
CA GLY A 137 -5.82 8.72 -8.13
C GLY A 137 -6.05 9.55 -9.37
N LEU A 138 -7.32 9.78 -9.65
CA LEU A 138 -7.86 10.50 -10.79
C LEU A 138 -8.67 11.71 -10.30
N ALA A 139 -8.56 12.82 -11.01
CA ALA A 139 -9.39 14.00 -10.86
C ALA A 139 -10.22 14.15 -12.15
N LEU A 140 -11.49 14.49 -11.99
CA LEU A 140 -12.41 14.65 -13.09
C LEU A 140 -12.57 16.14 -13.37
N GLN A 141 -12.46 16.51 -14.63
CA GLN A 141 -12.75 17.85 -15.09
C GLN A 141 -14.11 17.84 -15.78
N MET A 142 -15.03 18.63 -15.24
CA MET A 142 -16.39 18.73 -15.75
C MET A 142 -16.45 19.67 -16.97
N ARG A 143 -17.50 19.55 -17.79
CA ARG A 143 -17.79 20.46 -18.92
C ARG A 143 -17.93 21.91 -18.49
N SER A 144 -18.35 22.15 -17.25
CA SER A 144 -18.38 23.48 -16.62
C SER A 144 -16.99 24.09 -16.34
N GLY A 145 -15.90 23.40 -16.70
CA GLY A 145 -14.51 23.82 -16.45
C GLY A 145 -14.03 23.58 -15.03
N ARG A 146 -14.94 23.35 -14.08
CA ARG A 146 -14.63 23.05 -12.68
C ARG A 146 -14.16 21.61 -12.50
N ALA A 147 -13.26 21.39 -11.54
CA ALA A 147 -12.94 20.06 -11.07
C ALA A 147 -14.13 19.50 -10.27
N PHE A 148 -14.41 18.20 -10.41
CA PHE A 148 -15.39 17.51 -9.59
C PHE A 148 -15.00 17.60 -8.11
N SER A 149 -15.99 17.75 -7.23
CA SER A 149 -15.77 18.00 -5.79
C SER A 149 -15.06 16.85 -5.08
N HIS A 150 -15.13 15.64 -5.64
CA HIS A 150 -14.47 14.45 -5.11
C HIS A 150 -13.34 14.00 -6.05
N ALA A 151 -12.17 13.80 -5.47
CA ALA A 151 -11.04 13.18 -6.15
C ALA A 151 -11.08 11.67 -5.90
N LEU A 152 -10.88 10.85 -6.94
CA LEU A 152 -11.02 9.40 -6.86
C LEU A 152 -9.65 8.75 -6.67
N GLU A 153 -9.40 8.08 -5.56
CA GLU A 153 -8.23 7.21 -5.40
C GLU A 153 -8.56 5.80 -5.89
N VAL A 154 -7.73 5.27 -6.78
CA VAL A 154 -7.92 3.96 -7.42
C VAL A 154 -6.57 3.25 -7.47
N GLU A 155 -6.47 2.05 -6.89
CA GLU A 155 -5.22 1.30 -6.82
C GLU A 155 -4.70 0.90 -8.22
N ASP A 156 -5.60 0.44 -9.11
CA ASP A 156 -5.33 0.25 -10.52
C ASP A 156 -6.37 1.01 -11.35
N ALA A 157 -5.92 2.10 -11.98
CA ALA A 157 -6.79 2.96 -12.77
C ALA A 157 -7.04 2.42 -14.19
N LEU A 158 -6.26 1.45 -14.69
CA LEU A 158 -6.39 0.99 -16.08
C LEU A 158 -7.76 0.35 -16.39
N PRO A 159 -8.31 -0.57 -15.57
CA PRO A 159 -9.61 -1.17 -15.85
C PRO A 159 -10.74 -0.13 -15.92
N LEU A 160 -10.72 0.84 -15.00
CA LEU A 160 -11.71 1.92 -14.97
C LEU A 160 -11.56 2.83 -16.19
N LEU A 161 -10.34 3.24 -16.55
CA LEU A 161 -10.11 4.09 -17.71
C LEU A 161 -10.42 3.38 -19.03
N ASN A 162 -10.27 2.05 -19.10
CA ASN A 162 -10.67 1.26 -20.26
C ASN A 162 -12.19 1.23 -20.41
N ALA A 163 -12.93 1.02 -19.32
CA ALA A 163 -14.39 1.07 -19.32
C ALA A 163 -14.90 2.47 -19.74
N LEU A 164 -14.28 3.55 -19.24
CA LEU A 164 -14.62 4.92 -19.66
C LEU A 164 -14.22 5.21 -21.13
N GLY A 165 -13.14 4.59 -21.61
CA GLY A 165 -12.64 4.72 -22.99
C GLY A 165 -13.61 4.20 -24.04
N GLN A 166 -14.39 3.16 -23.72
CA GLN A 166 -15.42 2.59 -24.60
C GLN A 166 -16.55 3.58 -24.90
N HIS A 167 -16.74 4.59 -24.06
CA HIS A 167 -17.80 5.61 -24.17
C HIS A 167 -17.29 7.00 -24.57
N GLY A 168 -16.08 7.09 -25.14
CA GLY A 168 -15.54 8.32 -25.73
C GLY A 168 -14.82 9.27 -24.75
N ALA A 169 -14.60 8.87 -23.50
CA ALA A 169 -13.85 9.63 -22.49
C ALA A 169 -12.40 9.09 -22.32
N PRO A 170 -11.42 9.90 -21.84
CA PRO A 170 -10.20 10.22 -22.57
C PRO A 170 -9.10 9.14 -22.51
N GLY A 171 -8.72 8.61 -23.68
CA GLY A 171 -7.57 7.71 -23.86
C GLY A 171 -6.21 8.32 -23.47
N ALA A 172 -6.08 9.66 -23.44
CA ALA A 172 -4.87 10.34 -22.99
C ALA A 172 -4.54 10.11 -21.50
N ALA A 173 -5.53 9.77 -20.67
CA ALA A 173 -5.30 9.44 -19.26
C ALA A 173 -4.62 8.06 -19.10
N GLN A 174 -4.93 7.10 -19.98
CA GLN A 174 -4.38 5.74 -19.93
C GLN A 174 -2.89 5.70 -20.23
N SER A 175 -2.43 6.55 -21.16
CA SER A 175 -1.02 6.65 -21.53
C SER A 175 -0.18 7.41 -20.50
N HIS A 176 -0.82 8.09 -19.53
CA HIS A 176 -0.12 8.92 -18.55
C HIS A 176 0.79 8.10 -17.63
N THR A 177 2.00 8.61 -17.44
CA THR A 177 3.07 8.01 -16.63
C THR A 177 2.62 7.52 -15.25
N LEU A 178 1.86 8.33 -14.53
CA LEU A 178 1.39 8.00 -13.17
C LEU A 178 0.36 6.86 -13.13
N VAL A 179 -0.42 6.68 -14.20
CA VAL A 179 -1.33 5.54 -14.34
C VAL A 179 -0.52 4.26 -14.59
N ARG A 180 0.51 4.33 -15.43
CA ARG A 180 1.44 3.20 -15.65
C ARG A 180 2.20 2.82 -14.38
N TYR A 181 2.65 3.81 -13.60
CA TYR A 181 3.27 3.59 -12.29
C TYR A 181 2.30 2.90 -11.32
N ALA A 182 1.06 3.39 -11.21
CA ALA A 182 0.04 2.80 -10.36
C ALA A 182 -0.24 1.34 -10.73
N HIS A 183 -0.42 1.06 -12.01
CA HIS A 183 -0.63 -0.29 -12.52
C HIS A 183 0.58 -1.21 -12.26
N ALA A 184 1.80 -0.75 -12.53
CA ALA A 184 3.03 -1.50 -12.25
C ALA A 184 3.17 -1.83 -10.76
N ARG A 185 2.84 -0.86 -9.90
CA ARG A 185 2.83 -1.04 -8.44
C ARG A 185 1.78 -2.07 -8.01
N HIS A 186 0.57 -2.01 -8.55
CA HIS A 186 -0.50 -2.96 -8.23
C HIS A 186 -0.15 -4.39 -8.68
N ALA A 187 0.35 -4.56 -9.91
CA ALA A 187 0.68 -5.87 -10.47
C ALA A 187 1.75 -6.64 -9.67
N LEU A 188 2.72 -5.92 -9.08
CA LEU A 188 3.81 -6.51 -8.30
C LEU A 188 3.46 -6.69 -6.81
N TRP A 189 2.44 -5.98 -6.31
CA TRP A 189 2.04 -6.04 -4.90
C TRP A 189 1.15 -7.26 -4.60
N ARG A 190 1.68 -8.48 -4.74
CA ARG A 190 1.04 -9.69 -4.19
C ARG A 190 1.37 -9.83 -2.71
N ARG A 191 0.47 -9.32 -1.86
CA ARG A 191 0.59 -9.32 -0.39
C ARG A 191 0.36 -10.72 0.19
N ARG A 192 1.38 -11.57 0.08
CA ARG A 192 1.43 -12.89 0.73
C ARG A 192 1.80 -12.71 2.20
N TRP A 193 0.88 -12.98 3.13
CA TRP A 193 1.10 -12.85 4.58
C TRP A 193 2.32 -13.64 5.07
N TYR A 194 2.56 -14.83 4.50
CA TYR A 194 3.72 -15.66 4.85
C TYR A 194 5.07 -15.01 4.52
N HIS A 195 5.16 -14.19 3.46
CA HIS A 195 6.41 -13.46 3.19
C HIS A 195 6.69 -12.40 4.25
N LEU A 196 5.66 -11.78 4.83
CA LEU A 196 5.83 -10.84 5.94
C LEU A 196 6.30 -11.56 7.19
N LEU A 197 5.72 -12.73 7.50
CA LEU A 197 6.13 -13.55 8.64
C LEU A 197 7.59 -14.01 8.51
N VAL A 198 7.96 -14.56 7.36
CA VAL A 198 9.34 -15.00 7.11
C VAL A 198 10.31 -13.83 7.20
N LYS A 199 9.97 -12.68 6.61
CA LYS A 199 10.85 -11.51 6.56
C LYS A 199 11.04 -10.86 7.93
N PHE A 200 9.96 -10.63 8.69
CA PHE A 200 10.02 -9.80 9.89
C PHE A 200 10.01 -10.59 11.21
N VAL A 201 9.76 -11.90 11.16
CA VAL A 201 9.77 -12.76 12.35
C VAL A 201 10.84 -13.83 12.24
N LEU A 202 10.79 -14.66 11.19
CA LEU A 202 11.70 -15.81 11.09
C LEU A 202 13.14 -15.38 10.79
N PHE A 203 13.34 -14.41 9.90
CA PHE A 203 14.68 -13.99 9.51
C PHE A 203 15.47 -13.31 10.65
N PRO A 204 14.90 -12.39 11.46
CA PRO A 204 15.57 -11.87 12.67
C PRO A 204 15.88 -12.95 13.71
N LEU A 205 15.12 -14.05 13.71
CA LEU A 205 15.30 -15.15 14.65
C LEU A 205 16.64 -15.87 14.44
N VAL A 206 17.15 -15.93 13.20
CA VAL A 206 18.43 -16.57 12.87
C VAL A 206 19.61 -15.89 13.59
N PRO A 207 19.91 -14.59 13.39
CA PRO A 207 20.99 -13.93 14.12
C PRO A 207 20.73 -13.86 15.62
N THR A 208 19.46 -13.72 16.03
CA THR A 208 19.10 -13.77 17.45
C THR A 208 19.48 -15.10 18.08
N ALA A 209 19.16 -16.23 17.43
CA ALA A 209 19.44 -17.55 17.94
C ALA A 209 20.94 -17.80 18.10
N ILE A 210 21.76 -17.35 17.15
CA ILE A 210 23.23 -17.47 17.21
C ILE A 210 23.80 -16.70 18.41
N LEU A 211 23.42 -15.43 18.56
CA LEU A 211 23.91 -14.59 19.64
C LEU A 211 23.41 -15.07 21.01
N PHE A 212 22.12 -15.43 21.08
CA PHE A 212 21.51 -15.91 22.30
C PHE A 212 22.08 -17.28 22.72
N TYR A 213 22.30 -18.19 21.78
CA TYR A 213 22.97 -19.47 22.05
C TYR A 213 24.38 -19.24 22.62
N SER A 214 25.13 -18.33 22.03
CA SER A 214 26.48 -17.98 22.50
C SER A 214 26.45 -17.46 23.94
N TYR A 215 25.52 -16.54 24.24
CA TYR A 215 25.29 -16.05 25.61
C TYR A 215 24.92 -17.17 26.58
N GLN A 216 24.01 -18.08 26.19
CA GLN A 216 23.61 -19.21 27.03
C GLN A 216 24.78 -20.15 27.36
N VAL A 217 25.60 -20.49 26.36
CA VAL A 217 26.76 -21.36 26.54
C VAL A 217 27.82 -20.70 27.42
N ILE A 218 28.11 -19.42 27.20
CA ILE A 218 29.15 -18.68 27.94
C ILE A 218 28.72 -18.43 29.40
N SER A 219 27.49 -17.99 29.63
CA SER A 219 27.04 -17.56 30.96
C SER A 219 26.48 -18.70 31.82
N PHE A 220 25.86 -19.71 31.21
CA PHE A 220 25.15 -20.77 31.94
C PHE A 220 25.63 -22.19 31.58
N GLY A 221 26.66 -22.32 30.75
CA GLY A 221 27.28 -23.61 30.42
C GLY A 221 26.46 -24.49 29.46
N GLY A 222 25.40 -23.97 28.85
CA GLY A 222 24.61 -24.72 27.87
C GLY A 222 23.37 -23.97 27.38
N ALA A 223 22.80 -24.40 26.26
CA ALA A 223 21.71 -23.70 25.55
C ALA A 223 20.43 -23.46 26.38
N LEU A 224 20.16 -24.30 27.38
CA LEU A 224 19.01 -24.20 28.28
C LEU A 224 19.44 -23.98 29.73
N GLY A 225 20.68 -23.51 29.95
CA GLY A 225 21.23 -23.32 31.29
C GLY A 225 20.40 -22.33 32.11
N GLU A 226 20.07 -21.16 31.54
CA GLU A 226 19.24 -20.15 32.22
C GLU A 226 17.84 -20.67 32.53
N TYR A 227 17.24 -21.42 31.60
CA TYR A 227 15.92 -22.03 31.79
C TYR A 227 15.90 -22.98 32.99
N ARG A 228 16.95 -23.79 33.16
CA ARG A 228 17.04 -24.75 34.27
C ARG A 228 17.33 -24.08 35.62
N MET A 229 18.08 -22.97 35.62
CA MET A 229 18.46 -22.27 36.85
C MET A 229 17.41 -21.27 37.33
N TYR A 230 16.80 -20.50 36.42
CA TYR A 230 15.93 -19.37 36.73
C TYR A 230 14.51 -19.50 36.16
N GLY A 231 14.24 -20.60 35.45
CA GLY A 231 12.93 -20.89 34.88
C GLY A 231 12.65 -20.22 33.54
N TRP A 232 11.43 -20.46 33.05
CA TRP A 232 10.96 -20.02 31.72
C TRP A 232 10.94 -18.51 31.52
N ASP A 233 10.53 -17.77 32.54
CA ASP A 233 10.32 -16.34 32.42
C ASP A 233 11.64 -15.56 32.27
N ALA A 234 12.68 -15.93 33.03
CA ALA A 234 14.02 -15.36 32.85
C ALA A 234 14.58 -15.65 31.45
N TYR A 235 14.46 -16.89 30.98
CA TYR A 235 14.89 -17.31 29.65
C TYR A 235 14.21 -16.52 28.53
N LEU A 236 12.88 -16.34 28.60
CA LEU A 236 12.14 -15.54 27.61
C LEU A 236 12.50 -14.05 27.68
N ARG A 237 12.69 -13.49 28.88
CA ARG A 237 13.10 -12.09 29.04
C ARG A 237 14.49 -11.86 28.43
N SER A 238 15.42 -12.78 28.68
CA SER A 238 16.76 -12.74 28.09
C SER A 238 16.71 -12.90 26.57
N PHE A 239 15.94 -13.86 26.05
CA PHE A 239 15.73 -14.00 24.60
C PHE A 239 15.15 -12.72 23.97
N GLY A 240 14.14 -12.13 24.61
CA GLY A 240 13.52 -10.87 24.17
C GLY A 240 14.50 -9.70 24.11
N ARG A 241 15.46 -9.62 25.05
CA ARG A 241 16.51 -8.58 25.05
C ARG A 241 17.42 -8.65 23.82
N TYR A 242 17.64 -9.83 23.25
CA TYR A 242 18.39 -9.98 21.99
C TYR A 242 17.46 -9.82 20.78
N TYR A 243 16.30 -10.45 20.80
CA TYR A 243 15.39 -10.52 19.66
C TYR A 243 14.83 -9.15 19.26
N VAL A 244 14.37 -8.36 20.23
CA VAL A 244 13.68 -7.08 19.97
C VAL A 244 14.60 -6.07 19.26
N PRO A 245 15.81 -5.76 19.75
CA PRO A 245 16.71 -4.84 19.05
C PRO A 245 17.08 -5.31 17.65
N ILE A 246 17.43 -6.60 17.48
CA ILE A 246 17.78 -7.16 16.16
C ILE A 246 16.61 -7.02 15.18
N SER A 247 15.40 -7.40 15.60
CA SER A 247 14.19 -7.28 14.79
C SER A 247 13.89 -5.83 14.41
N LEU A 248 14.07 -4.91 15.36
CA LEU A 248 13.83 -3.49 15.15
C LEU A 248 14.84 -2.88 14.17
N CYS A 249 16.13 -3.23 14.30
CA CYS A 249 17.16 -2.80 13.35
C CYS A 249 16.85 -3.29 11.93
N LEU A 250 16.49 -4.58 11.78
CA LEU A 250 16.14 -5.13 10.47
C LEU A 250 14.84 -4.54 9.91
N LEU A 251 13.87 -4.22 10.76
CA LEU A 251 12.66 -3.51 10.35
C LEU A 251 13.00 -2.12 9.80
N LEU A 252 13.77 -1.33 10.54
CA LEU A 252 14.18 0.03 10.11
C LEU A 252 14.99 -0.02 8.82
N PHE A 253 15.93 -0.96 8.71
CA PHE A 253 16.70 -1.18 7.50
C PHE A 253 15.81 -1.53 6.30
N ALA A 254 14.84 -2.44 6.48
CA ALA A 254 13.88 -2.79 5.43
C ALA A 254 13.01 -1.59 5.01
N CYS A 255 12.57 -0.80 5.99
CA CYS A 255 11.76 0.38 5.76
C CYS A 255 12.53 1.46 5.00
N PHE A 256 13.80 1.68 5.33
CA PHE A 256 14.68 2.61 4.62
C PHE A 256 14.81 2.25 3.14
N TRP A 257 15.22 1.01 2.85
CA TRP A 257 15.35 0.56 1.47
C TRP A 257 14.02 0.57 0.73
N ARG A 258 12.90 0.35 1.43
CA ARG A 258 11.57 0.49 0.84
C ARG A 258 11.27 1.92 0.42
N VAL A 259 11.62 2.91 1.24
CA VAL A 259 11.45 4.33 0.90
C VAL A 259 12.31 4.70 -0.31
N VAL A 260 13.58 4.27 -0.32
CA VAL A 260 14.50 4.50 -1.44
C VAL A 260 13.95 3.88 -2.74
N ALA A 261 13.46 2.64 -2.70
CA ALA A 261 12.90 1.96 -3.86
C ALA A 261 11.60 2.60 -4.37
N GLU A 262 10.71 3.05 -3.47
CA GLU A 262 9.50 3.78 -3.85
C GLU A 262 9.86 5.15 -4.49
N GLY A 263 10.83 5.86 -3.92
CA GLY A 263 11.33 7.12 -4.47
C GLY A 263 11.97 6.95 -5.86
N ALA A 264 12.84 5.95 -6.02
CA ALA A 264 13.47 5.62 -7.30
C ALA A 264 12.45 5.20 -8.35
N ALA A 265 11.44 4.40 -7.99
CA ALA A 265 10.37 4.00 -8.91
C ALA A 265 9.48 5.19 -9.33
N LEU A 266 9.21 6.12 -8.41
CA LEU A 266 8.47 7.34 -8.71
C LEU A 266 9.28 8.25 -9.65
N LEU A 267 10.56 8.47 -9.35
CA LEU A 267 11.46 9.27 -10.18
C LEU A 267 11.61 8.66 -11.58
N ALA A 268 11.80 7.34 -11.66
CA ALA A 268 11.90 6.63 -12.93
C ALA A 268 10.60 6.67 -13.73
N ALA A 269 9.44 6.66 -13.07
CA ALA A 269 8.19 6.92 -13.78
C ALA A 269 8.25 8.30 -14.45
N TRP A 270 8.58 9.35 -13.71
CA TRP A 270 8.64 10.72 -14.23
C TRP A 270 9.66 10.90 -15.37
N LEU A 271 10.87 10.35 -15.24
CA LEU A 271 11.96 10.55 -16.20
C LEU A 271 11.94 9.56 -17.37
N LEU A 272 11.56 8.30 -17.12
CA LEU A 272 11.70 7.18 -18.06
C LEU A 272 10.42 6.29 -18.05
N PRO A 273 9.28 6.77 -18.58
CA PRO A 273 7.99 6.09 -18.47
C PRO A 273 7.96 4.68 -19.08
N ALA A 274 8.79 4.42 -20.09
CA ALA A 274 8.92 3.10 -20.72
C ALA A 274 9.56 2.05 -19.79
N TRP A 275 10.45 2.49 -18.90
CA TRP A 275 11.25 1.62 -18.03
C TRP A 275 10.68 1.51 -16.61
N ALA A 276 9.62 2.25 -16.27
CA ALA A 276 9.03 2.28 -14.93
C ALA A 276 8.74 0.87 -14.35
N ARG A 277 8.27 -0.06 -15.18
CA ARG A 277 8.07 -1.48 -14.79
C ARG A 277 9.38 -2.20 -14.50
N GLY A 278 10.38 -2.01 -15.36
CA GLY A 278 11.71 -2.61 -15.19
C GLY A 278 12.41 -2.10 -13.92
N VAL A 279 12.44 -0.78 -13.73
CA VAL A 279 13.04 -0.14 -12.55
C VAL A 279 12.34 -0.57 -11.26
N ARG A 280 11.01 -0.72 -11.27
CA ARG A 280 10.29 -1.23 -10.10
C ARG A 280 10.72 -2.65 -9.76
N ARG A 281 10.83 -3.53 -10.77
CA ARG A 281 11.23 -4.92 -10.59
C ARG A 281 12.67 -5.04 -10.09
N THR A 282 13.59 -4.25 -10.65
CA THR A 282 14.99 -4.23 -10.20
C THR A 282 15.11 -3.66 -8.80
N ALA A 283 14.39 -2.59 -8.46
CA ALA A 283 14.36 -2.03 -7.11
C ALA A 283 13.83 -3.04 -6.08
N GLU A 284 12.78 -3.79 -6.40
CA GLU A 284 12.28 -4.85 -5.51
C GLU A 284 13.27 -6.00 -5.33
N TRP A 285 13.93 -6.41 -6.42
CA TRP A 285 14.97 -7.43 -6.35
C TRP A 285 16.18 -6.96 -5.55
N PHE A 286 16.62 -5.73 -5.77
CA PHE A 286 17.71 -5.08 -5.04
C PHE A 286 17.40 -4.96 -3.55
N CYS A 287 16.17 -4.53 -3.17
CA CYS A 287 15.76 -4.52 -1.77
C CYS A 287 15.81 -5.91 -1.13
N ARG A 288 15.46 -6.98 -1.86
CA ARG A 288 15.56 -8.35 -1.34
C ARG A 288 17.02 -8.77 -1.19
N LEU A 289 17.85 -8.49 -2.19
CA LEU A 289 19.27 -8.80 -2.18
C LEU A 289 19.95 -8.12 -1.00
N VAL A 290 19.77 -6.81 -0.86
CA VAL A 290 20.37 -6.03 0.23
C VAL A 290 19.83 -6.46 1.60
N TYR A 291 18.53 -6.80 1.70
CA TYR A 291 17.96 -7.26 2.96
C TYR A 291 18.46 -8.65 3.39
N TYR A 292 18.53 -9.63 2.48
CA TYR A 292 18.92 -10.98 2.85
C TYR A 292 20.44 -11.16 2.84
N VAL A 293 21.08 -10.81 1.73
CA VAL A 293 22.54 -10.98 1.55
C VAL A 293 23.29 -9.89 2.29
N GLY A 294 22.85 -8.63 2.18
CA GLY A 294 23.50 -7.51 2.85
C GLY A 294 23.49 -7.65 4.37
N THR A 295 22.37 -8.08 4.97
CA THR A 295 22.31 -8.34 6.41
C THR A 295 23.24 -9.48 6.83
N LEU A 296 23.25 -10.61 6.13
CA LEU A 296 24.15 -11.72 6.45
C LEU A 296 25.63 -11.32 6.31
N GLY A 297 25.96 -10.58 5.25
CA GLY A 297 27.31 -10.05 5.02
C GLY A 297 27.74 -9.07 6.12
N LEU A 298 26.86 -8.18 6.56
CA LEU A 298 27.15 -7.25 7.65
C LEU A 298 27.39 -7.95 8.98
N ILE A 299 26.59 -8.97 9.29
CA ILE A 299 26.78 -9.79 10.48
C ILE A 299 28.13 -10.52 10.39
N GLY A 300 28.42 -11.16 9.25
CA GLY A 300 29.69 -11.85 9.03
C GLY A 300 30.91 -10.93 9.14
N ALA A 301 30.86 -9.76 8.52
CA ALA A 301 31.94 -8.76 8.58
C ALA A 301 32.19 -8.28 10.02
N ARG A 302 31.13 -8.09 10.82
CA ARG A 302 31.26 -7.70 12.23
C ARG A 302 31.84 -8.80 13.11
N PHE A 303 31.74 -10.07 12.72
CA PHE A 303 32.43 -11.17 13.42
C PHE A 303 33.91 -11.28 13.04
N MET A 304 34.33 -10.70 11.90
CA MET A 304 35.72 -10.74 11.43
C MET A 304 36.56 -9.53 11.83
N MET A 305 35.92 -8.39 12.16
CA MET A 305 36.57 -7.20 12.73
C MET A 305 36.56 -7.26 14.26
#